data_AF-A0A9J6P3B7-F1
#
_entry.id   AF-A0A9J6P3B7-F1
#
_cell.length_a   1.000
_cell.length_b   1.000
_cell.length_c   1.000
_cell.angle_alpha   90.00
_cell.angle_beta   90.00
_cell.angle_gamma   90.00
#
_symmetry.space_group_name_H-M   'P 1'
#
loop_
_entity.id
_entity.type
_entity.pdbx_description
1 polymer ?
#
loop_
_entity_poly.entity_id
_entity_poly.type
_entity_poly.pdbx_seq_one_letter_code
_entity_poly.pdbx_strand_id
1 'polypeptide(L)'
;MIKEIFIVIMLSTILVTFTISSNEIKKLTNGHSNINTSESKRYYLKNTLKETGSQNIVTGIYLEYRLFDSIFEAGILLITATGIIFISKKDETLD
;
A
#
# COMPACT_ATOMS: atom_id res chain seq x y z
N MET A 1 0.89 -30.25 17.61
CA MET A 1 2.35 -30.00 17.61
C MET A 1 2.97 -29.99 16.21
N ILE A 2 2.75 -31.01 15.36
CA ILE A 2 3.39 -31.06 14.03
C ILE A 2 2.91 -29.96 13.06
N LYS A 3 1.64 -29.54 13.16
CA LYS A 3 1.03 -28.52 12.27
C LYS A 3 1.50 -27.11 12.62
N GLU A 4 1.63 -26.84 13.91
CA GLU A 4 2.10 -25.56 14.45
C GLU A 4 3.58 -25.37 14.15
N ILE A 5 4.39 -26.42 14.27
CA ILE A 5 5.80 -26.43 13.86
C ILE A 5 5.91 -26.20 12.34
N PHE A 6 5.06 -26.83 11.53
CA PHE A 6 5.02 -26.62 10.09
C PHE A 6 4.69 -25.17 9.70
N ILE A 7 3.71 -24.55 10.37
CA ILE A 7 3.35 -23.13 10.15
C ILE A 7 4.52 -22.21 10.50
N VAL A 8 5.20 -22.45 11.63
CA VAL A 8 6.35 -21.66 12.05
C VAL A 8 7.50 -21.77 11.03
N ILE A 9 7.76 -22.97 10.51
CA ILE A 9 8.77 -23.20 9.48
C ILE A 9 8.42 -22.46 8.17
N MET A 10 7.15 -22.52 7.75
CA MET A 10 6.69 -21.82 6.55
C MET A 10 6.84 -20.30 6.69
N LEU A 11 6.42 -19.74 7.84
CA LEU A 11 6.52 -18.31 8.13
C LEU A 11 7.99 -17.85 8.19
N SER A 12 8.85 -18.64 8.85
CA SER A 12 10.28 -18.37 8.92
C SER A 12 10.92 -18.39 7.53
N THR A 13 10.51 -19.31 6.67
CA THR A 13 11.03 -19.41 5.30
C THR A 13 10.63 -18.17 4.49
N ILE A 14 9.38 -17.72 4.58
CA ILE A 14 8.90 -16.49 3.92
C ILE A 14 9.66 -15.25 4.43
N LEU A 15 9.93 -15.18 5.74
CA LEU A 15 10.67 -14.05 6.30
C LEU A 15 12.12 -14.03 5.79
N VAL A 16 12.78 -15.18 5.74
CA VAL A 16 14.14 -15.30 5.22
C VAL A 16 14.20 -14.88 3.75
N THR A 17 13.30 -15.36 2.89
CA THR A 17 13.30 -14.97 1.46
C THR A 17 13.02 -13.48 1.29
N PHE A 18 12.11 -12.91 2.08
CA PHE A 18 11.85 -11.47 2.09
C PHE A 18 13.09 -10.64 2.47
N THR A 19 13.85 -11.06 3.48
CA THR A 19 15.07 -10.34 3.90
C THR A 19 16.18 -10.40 2.85
N ILE A 20 16.38 -11.55 2.20
CA ILE A 20 17.33 -11.70 1.10
C ILE A 20 16.97 -10.75 -0.05
N SER A 21 15.70 -10.78 -0.50
CA SER A 21 15.20 -9.91 -1.57
C SER A 21 15.36 -8.41 -1.23
N SER A 22 15.02 -8.02 0.00
CA SER A 22 15.15 -6.63 0.47
C SER A 22 16.60 -6.14 0.45
N ASN A 23 17.54 -7.02 0.80
CA ASN A 23 18.98 -6.70 0.78
C ASN A 23 19.51 -6.53 -0.65
N GLU A 24 19.03 -7.32 -1.62
CA GLU A 24 19.39 -7.18 -3.03
C GLU A 24 18.91 -5.84 -3.60
N ILE A 25 17.65 -5.47 -3.34
CA ILE A 25 17.10 -4.17 -3.77
C ILE A 25 17.91 -3.02 -3.18
N LYS A 26 18.28 -3.10 -1.90
CA LYS A 26 19.10 -2.08 -1.23
C LYS A 26 20.50 -1.99 -1.84
N LYS A 27 21.12 -3.11 -2.18
CA LYS A 27 22.45 -3.15 -2.81
C LYS A 27 22.42 -2.54 -4.23
N LEU A 28 21.38 -2.82 -5.01
CA LEU A 28 21.13 -2.21 -6.32
C LEU A 28 20.94 -0.69 -6.21
N THR A 29 20.25 -0.23 -5.15
CA THR A 29 19.99 1.19 -4.91
C THR A 29 21.24 1.95 -4.41
N ASN A 30 22.11 1.31 -3.62
CA ASN A 30 23.29 1.94 -3.03
C ASN A 30 24.53 1.95 -3.95
N GLY A 31 24.64 1.00 -4.90
CA GLY A 31 25.81 0.85 -5.78
C GLY A 31 25.89 1.87 -6.92
N HIS A 32 24.83 2.64 -7.16
CA HIS A 32 24.80 3.72 -8.13
C HIS A 32 24.33 5.00 -7.43
N SER A 33 25.29 5.82 -7.00
CA SER A 33 25.04 7.13 -6.40
C SER A 33 24.27 8.13 -7.30
N ASN A 34 23.95 7.74 -8.54
CA ASN A 34 23.22 8.55 -9.52
C ASN A 34 22.26 7.75 -10.43
N ILE A 35 21.86 6.51 -10.10
CA ILE A 35 20.66 5.92 -10.74
C ILE A 35 19.44 6.47 -9.99
N ASN A 36 19.15 7.71 -10.32
CA ASN A 36 17.80 8.27 -10.43
C ASN A 36 16.81 7.86 -9.33
N THR A 37 16.63 8.75 -8.36
CA THR A 37 15.27 9.17 -7.96
C THR A 37 14.35 9.00 -9.16
N SER A 38 13.50 7.96 -9.15
CA SER A 38 12.87 7.40 -10.35
C SER A 38 12.38 8.49 -11.31
N GLU A 39 12.53 8.29 -12.63
CA GLU A 39 12.02 9.25 -13.62
C GLU A 39 10.56 9.65 -13.32
N SER A 40 9.76 8.73 -12.78
CA SER A 40 8.43 8.99 -12.24
C SER A 40 8.40 10.00 -11.07
N LYS A 41 9.28 9.88 -10.07
CA LYS A 41 9.38 10.87 -8.97
C LYS A 41 9.74 12.25 -9.50
N ARG A 42 10.72 12.33 -10.42
CA ARG A 42 11.09 13.60 -11.06
C ARG A 42 9.94 14.18 -11.89
N TYR A 43 9.21 13.32 -12.60
CA TYR A 43 8.02 13.69 -13.37
C TYR A 43 6.94 14.29 -12.46
N TYR A 44 6.56 13.59 -11.39
CA TYR A 44 5.56 14.10 -10.44
C TYR A 44 6.01 15.41 -9.80
N LEU A 45 7.28 15.52 -9.39
CA LEU A 45 7.78 16.77 -8.81
C LEU A 45 7.67 17.97 -9.75
N LYS A 46 7.87 17.77 -11.05
CA LYS A 46 7.87 18.85 -12.04
C LYS A 46 6.50 19.15 -12.63
N ASN A 47 5.66 18.13 -12.82
CA ASN A 47 4.43 18.26 -13.60
C ASN A 47 3.16 18.31 -12.76
N THR A 48 3.18 17.90 -11.48
CA THR A 48 1.94 17.81 -10.67
C THR A 48 1.16 19.12 -10.64
N LEU A 49 1.80 20.25 -10.34
CA LEU A 49 1.08 21.54 -10.30
C LEU A 49 0.47 21.91 -11.66
N LYS A 50 1.17 21.62 -12.77
CA LYS A 50 0.71 21.95 -14.12
C LYS A 50 -0.45 21.06 -14.58
N GLU A 51 -0.39 19.78 -14.26
CA GLU A 51 -1.35 18.77 -14.74
C GLU A 51 -2.58 18.65 -13.83
N THR A 52 -2.40 18.84 -12.52
CA THR A 52 -3.47 18.65 -11.51
C THR A 52 -4.00 19.95 -10.92
N GLY A 53 -3.26 21.06 -11.07
CA GLY A 53 -3.55 22.30 -10.36
C GLY A 53 -3.28 22.26 -8.84
N SER A 54 -2.87 21.11 -8.30
CA SER A 54 -2.59 20.96 -6.86
C SER A 54 -1.19 21.44 -6.51
N GLN A 55 -1.10 22.36 -5.55
CA GLN A 55 0.18 22.74 -4.93
C GLN A 55 0.74 21.63 -4.03
N ASN A 56 -0.14 20.79 -3.46
CA ASN A 56 0.29 19.63 -2.69
C ASN A 56 0.46 18.43 -3.62
N ILE A 57 1.72 18.06 -3.85
CA ILE A 57 2.09 16.95 -4.74
C ILE A 57 1.48 15.63 -4.25
N VAL A 58 1.40 15.40 -2.95
CA VAL A 58 0.82 14.17 -2.38
C VAL A 58 -0.66 14.07 -2.73
N THR A 59 -1.41 15.18 -2.56
CA THR A 59 -2.82 15.24 -2.93
C THR A 59 -3.04 15.09 -4.43
N GLY A 60 -2.19 15.72 -5.26
CA GLY A 60 -2.27 15.56 -6.72
C GLY A 60 -1.99 14.13 -7.18
N ILE A 61 -1.10 13.41 -6.50
CA ILE A 61 -0.87 11.98 -6.76
C ILE A 61 -2.10 11.15 -6.41
N TYR A 62 -2.68 11.31 -5.22
CA TYR A 62 -3.81 10.49 -4.80
C TYR A 62 -5.09 10.77 -5.59
N LEU A 63 -5.40 12.04 -5.85
CA LEU A 63 -6.69 12.43 -6.44
C LEU A 63 -6.69 12.51 -7.96
N GLU A 64 -5.53 12.61 -8.63
CA GLU A 64 -5.48 12.69 -10.09
C GLU A 64 -4.71 11.50 -10.69
N TYR A 65 -3.42 11.34 -10.36
CA TYR A 65 -2.61 10.27 -10.97
C TYR A 65 -3.02 8.86 -10.54
N ARG A 66 -3.52 8.70 -9.31
CA ARG A 66 -3.89 7.41 -8.70
C ARG A 66 -5.33 7.41 -8.15
N LEU A 67 -6.22 8.18 -8.77
CA LEU A 67 -7.60 8.36 -8.33
C LEU A 67 -8.32 7.03 -8.03
N PHE A 68 -8.17 6.02 -8.89
CA PHE A 68 -8.85 4.74 -8.71
C PHE A 68 -8.44 4.02 -7.41
N ASP A 69 -7.16 4.08 -7.02
CA ASP A 69 -6.67 3.45 -5.79
C ASP A 69 -7.34 4.08 -4.56
N SER A 70 -7.43 5.40 -4.52
CA SER A 70 -8.11 6.15 -3.44
C SER A 70 -9.63 5.96 -3.43
N ILE A 71 -10.28 5.87 -4.61
CA ILE A 71 -11.72 5.57 -4.68
C ILE A 71 -12.01 4.17 -4.12
N PHE A 72 -11.18 3.17 -4.46
CA PHE A 72 -11.37 1.82 -3.94
C PHE A 72 -11.05 1.72 -2.44
N GLU A 73 -10.06 2.46 -1.94
CA GLU A 73 -9.79 2.57 -0.51
C GLU A 73 -11.02 3.11 0.25
N ALA A 74 -11.59 4.22 -0.22
CA ALA A 74 -12.81 4.79 0.37
C ALA A 74 -14.03 3.86 0.21
N GLY A 75 -14.14 3.16 -0.92
CA GLY A 75 -15.20 2.19 -1.17
C GLY A 75 -15.13 0.99 -0.23
N ILE A 76 -13.94 0.42 0.00
CA ILE A 76 -13.74 -0.66 0.95
C ILE A 76 -14.09 -0.20 2.36
N LEU A 77 -13.63 1.00 2.75
CA LEU A 77 -13.97 1.57 4.07
C LEU A 77 -15.48 1.71 4.25
N LEU A 78 -16.19 2.21 3.23
CA LEU A 78 -17.64 2.35 3.26
C LEU A 78 -18.35 1.00 3.39
N ILE A 79 -17.93 -0.01 2.62
CA ILE A 79 -18.49 -1.36 2.68
C ILE A 79 -18.25 -1.97 4.06
N THR A 80 -17.04 -1.84 4.61
CA THR A 80 -16.70 -2.36 5.93
C THR A 80 -17.52 -1.68 7.03
N ALA A 81 -17.60 -0.35 7.03
CA ALA A 81 -18.37 0.40 8.02
C ALA A 81 -19.86 0.05 7.96
N THR A 82 -20.43 0.00 6.75
CA THR A 82 -21.84 -0.38 6.55
C THR A 82 -22.11 -1.82 6.98
N GLY A 83 -21.21 -2.75 6.66
CA GLY A 83 -21.30 -4.15 7.06
C GLY A 83 -21.29 -4.32 8.58
N ILE A 84 -20.41 -3.60 9.29
CA ILE A 84 -20.35 -3.62 10.76
C ILE A 84 -21.66 -3.10 11.37
N ILE A 85 -22.16 -1.95 10.88
CA ILE A 85 -23.42 -1.37 11.38
C ILE A 85 -24.60 -2.33 11.15
N PHE A 86 -24.65 -2.98 9.99
CA PHE A 86 -25.71 -3.93 9.66
C PHE A 86 -25.70 -5.15 10.58
N ILE A 87 -24.52 -5.73 10.82
CA ILE A 87 -24.36 -6.88 11.73
C ILE A 87 -24.70 -6.47 13.17
N SER A 88 -24.18 -5.34 13.64
CA SER A 88 -24.44 -4.83 15.00
C SER A 88 -25.93 -4.61 15.27
N LYS A 89 -26.66 -4.03 14.30
CA LYS A 89 -28.11 -3.85 14.43
C LYS A 89 -28.88 -5.17 14.43
N LYS A 90 -28.43 -6.15 13.64
CA LYS A 90 -29.06 -7.47 13.62
C LYS A 90 -28.92 -8.15 14.98
N ASP A 91 -27.75 -8.08 15.60
CA ASP A 91 -27.49 -8.69 16.91
C ASP A 91 -28.34 -8.02 18.01
N GLU A 92 -28.49 -6.69 18.02
CA GLU A 92 -29.37 -5.96 18.95
C GLU A 92 -30.87 -6.32 18.83
N THR A 93 -31.32 -6.76 17.65
CA THR A 93 -32.73 -7.14 17.43
C THR A 93 -33.05 -8.60 17.73
N LEU A 94 -32.04 -9.41 18.07
CA LEU A 94 -32.18 -10.83 18.37
C LEU A 94 -32.14 -11.15 19.87
N ASP A 95 -31.91 -10.13 20.71
CA ASP A 95 -32.13 -10.13 22.16
C ASP A 95 -33.47 -9.44 22.52
#